data_AF-A0A1W1CY67-F1
#
_entry.id   AF-A0A1W1CY67-F1
#
_cell.length_a   1.000
_cell.length_b   1.000
_cell.length_c   1.000
_cell.angle_alpha   90.00
_cell.angle_beta   90.00
_cell.angle_gamma   90.00
#
_symmetry.space_group_name_H-M   'P 1'
#
loop_
_entity.id
_entity.type
_entity.pdbx_description
1 polymer ?
#
loop_
_entity_poly.entity_id
_entity_poly.type
_entity_poly.pdbx_seq_one_letter_code
_entity_poly.pdbx_strand_id
1 'polypeptide(L)'
;MAMFTKEEIFQAISTVIDPEVGFNLVEMGLIYDASSDDEGNVKVTMTLSTRACPLHQMILQWVKEAIEKLPNVKDIDIEVVWEPAWNISMADDNVKKALGA
;
A
#
# COMPACT_ATOMS: atom_id res chain seq x y z
N MET A 1 2.22 -22.54 4.50
CA MET A 1 1.03 -21.72 4.78
C MET A 1 1.43 -20.26 4.57
N ALA A 2 0.51 -19.29 4.51
CA ALA A 2 0.92 -17.90 4.47
C ALA A 2 1.30 -17.46 5.90
N MET A 3 2.47 -16.86 6.09
CA MET A 3 2.92 -16.45 7.42
C MET A 3 2.14 -15.24 7.96
N PHE A 4 1.75 -14.34 7.06
CA PHE A 4 0.92 -13.17 7.33
C PHE A 4 -0.32 -13.18 6.44
N THR A 5 -1.45 -12.81 7.03
CA THR A 5 -2.68 -12.61 6.26
C THR A 5 -2.62 -11.33 5.44
N LYS A 6 -3.39 -11.26 4.35
CA LYS A 6 -3.56 -10.04 3.56
C LYS A 6 -4.01 -8.87 4.44
N GLU A 7 -4.92 -9.12 5.37
CA GLU A 7 -5.44 -8.13 6.32
C GLU A 7 -4.37 -7.57 7.24
N GLU A 8 -3.46 -8.41 7.76
CA GLU A 8 -2.33 -7.94 8.58
C GLU A 8 -1.37 -7.04 7.81
N ILE A 9 -1.06 -7.41 6.56
CA ILE A 9 -0.20 -6.59 5.69
C ILE A 9 -0.88 -5.26 5.38
N PHE A 10 -2.17 -5.27 5.03
CA PHE A 10 -2.95 -4.05 4.80
C PHE A 10 -3.00 -3.17 6.05
N GLN A 11 -3.20 -3.76 7.24
CA GLN A 11 -3.18 -3.04 8.50
C GLN A 11 -1.82 -2.38 8.77
N ALA A 12 -0.71 -3.06 8.47
CA ALA A 12 0.61 -2.47 8.58
C ALA A 12 0.76 -1.26 7.64
N ILE A 13 0.37 -1.42 6.37
CA ILE A 13 0.48 -0.37 5.35
C ILE A 13 -0.45 0.83 5.64
N SER A 14 -1.57 0.62 6.34
CA SER A 14 -2.49 1.71 6.73
C SER A 14 -1.85 2.79 7.62
N THR A 15 -0.66 2.52 8.17
CA THR A 15 0.12 3.52 8.92
C THR A 15 0.83 4.53 8.03
N VAL A 16 0.91 4.27 6.72
CA VAL A 16 1.53 5.16 5.74
C VAL A 16 0.49 6.13 5.20
N ILE A 17 0.69 7.41 5.50
CA ILE A 17 -0.21 8.50 5.14
C ILE A 17 0.39 9.29 3.99
N ASP A 18 -0.41 9.54 2.96
CA ASP A 18 -0.03 10.44 1.88
C ASP A 18 -0.03 11.89 2.41
N PRO A 19 1.13 12.60 2.37
CA PRO A 19 1.25 13.93 2.94
C PRO A 19 0.52 15.02 2.15
N GLU A 20 0.10 14.75 0.91
CA GLU A 20 -0.62 15.72 0.08
C GLU A 20 -2.12 15.72 0.41
N VAL A 21 -2.71 14.54 0.62
CA VAL A 21 -4.15 14.40 0.88
C VAL A 21 -4.52 14.09 2.33
N GLY A 22 -3.57 13.61 3.14
CA GLY A 22 -3.78 13.28 4.56
C GLY A 22 -4.54 11.97 4.81
N PHE A 23 -4.62 11.08 3.82
CA PHE A 23 -5.25 9.76 3.92
C PHE A 23 -4.23 8.65 3.79
N ASN A 24 -4.53 7.47 4.35
CA ASN A 24 -3.62 6.33 4.22
C ASN A 24 -3.77 5.62 2.87
N LEU A 25 -2.70 4.95 2.43
CA LEU A 25 -2.64 4.35 1.09
C LEU A 25 -3.67 3.24 0.87
N VAL A 26 -4.09 2.56 1.93
CA VAL A 26 -5.14 1.52 1.86
C VAL A 26 -6.51 2.17 1.64
N GLU A 27 -6.85 3.19 2.42
CA GLU A 27 -8.10 3.95 2.27
C GLU A 27 -8.17 4.67 0.92
N MET A 28 -7.04 5.11 0.40
CA MET A 28 -6.95 5.68 -0.94
C MET A 28 -7.17 4.63 -2.04
N GLY A 29 -7.13 3.34 -1.74
CA GLY A 29 -7.25 2.26 -2.73
C GLY A 29 -6.00 2.13 -3.61
N LEU A 30 -4.82 2.50 -3.10
CA LEU A 30 -3.55 2.38 -3.81
C LEU A 30 -2.91 0.99 -3.67
N ILE A 31 -3.33 0.22 -2.65
CA ILE A 31 -2.88 -1.16 -2.43
C ILE A 31 -3.87 -2.12 -3.06
N TYR A 32 -3.46 -2.84 -4.11
CA TYR A 32 -4.35 -3.74 -4.85
C TYR A 32 -4.32 -5.15 -4.28
N ASP A 33 -3.12 -5.64 -3.95
CA ASP A 33 -2.97 -6.97 -3.38
C ASP A 33 -1.76 -7.06 -2.45
N ALA A 34 -1.83 -8.03 -1.53
CA ALA A 34 -0.72 -8.40 -0.69
C ALA A 34 -0.80 -9.89 -0.37
N SER A 35 0.36 -10.55 -0.40
CA SER A 35 0.50 -11.96 -0.08
C SER A 35 1.80 -12.22 0.66
N SER A 36 1.85 -13.33 1.38
CA SER A 36 3.08 -13.81 2.01
C SER A 36 3.21 -15.32 1.86
N ASP A 37 4.44 -15.80 1.88
CA ASP A 37 4.75 -17.22 1.96
C ASP A 37 5.07 -17.67 3.41
N ASP A 38 5.38 -18.95 3.58
CA ASP A 38 5.64 -19.59 4.87
C ASP A 38 6.99 -19.17 5.47
N GLU A 39 7.91 -18.65 4.66
CA GLU A 39 9.23 -18.21 5.05
C GLU A 39 9.26 -16.75 5.51
N GLY A 40 8.15 -16.02 5.37
CA GLY A 40 8.02 -14.62 5.77
C GLY A 40 8.44 -13.62 4.68
N ASN A 41 8.50 -14.03 3.40
CA ASN A 41 8.62 -13.06 2.32
C ASN A 41 7.25 -12.49 1.98
N VAL A 42 7.18 -11.18 1.82
CA VAL A 42 5.94 -10.43 1.58
C VAL A 42 5.99 -9.82 0.19
N LYS A 43 4.96 -10.07 -0.62
CA LYS A 43 4.76 -9.39 -1.90
C LYS A 43 3.57 -8.45 -1.80
N VAL A 44 3.77 -7.20 -2.21
CA VAL A 44 2.70 -6.18 -2.29
C VAL A 44 2.60 -5.67 -3.72
N THR A 45 1.39 -5.73 -4.27
CA THR A 45 1.06 -5.12 -5.56
C THR A 45 0.30 -3.82 -5.30
N MET A 46 0.87 -2.71 -5.75
CA MET A 46 0.29 -1.39 -5.53
C MET A 46 0.40 -0.50 -6.77
N THR A 47 -0.34 0.60 -6.78
CA THR A 47 -0.28 1.62 -7.81
C THR A 47 0.01 2.99 -7.21
N LEU A 48 0.24 3.98 -8.07
CA LEU A 48 0.50 5.35 -7.68
C LEU A 48 -0.33 6.30 -8.57
N SER A 49 -0.74 7.43 -7.99
CA SER A 49 -1.63 8.40 -8.66
C SER A 49 -0.96 9.12 -9.83
N THR A 50 0.36 9.26 -9.86
CA THR A 50 1.11 9.92 -10.94
C THR A 50 2.40 9.19 -11.30
N ARG A 51 2.93 9.43 -12.51
CA ARG A 51 4.22 8.89 -12.96
C ARG A 51 5.30 9.95 -12.71
N ALA A 52 6.37 9.59 -11.98
CA ALA A 52 7.62 10.35 -11.84
C ALA A 52 7.63 11.60 -10.92
N CYS A 53 7.12 11.47 -9.69
CA CYS A 53 7.41 12.39 -8.57
C CYS A 53 8.48 11.78 -7.61
N PRO A 54 9.41 12.56 -7.03
CA PRO A 54 10.34 12.07 -5.99
C PRO A 54 9.61 11.45 -4.77
N LEU A 55 8.37 11.88 -4.51
CA LEU A 55 7.54 11.36 -3.42
C LEU A 55 7.26 9.85 -3.56
N HIS A 56 7.20 9.30 -4.77
CA HIS A 56 6.94 7.87 -4.98
C HIS A 56 7.97 6.97 -4.32
N GLN A 57 9.26 7.33 -4.41
CA GLN A 57 10.32 6.54 -3.78
C GLN A 57 10.18 6.57 -2.26
N MET A 58 9.74 7.70 -1.70
CA MET A 58 9.47 7.83 -0.27
C MET A 58 8.27 6.98 0.15
N ILE A 59 7.18 7.01 -0.62
CA ILE A 59 5.99 6.19 -0.37
C ILE A 59 6.36 4.70 -0.37
N LEU A 60 7.10 4.23 -1.37
CA LEU A 60 7.55 2.84 -1.45
C LEU A 60 8.44 2.46 -0.25
N GLN A 61 9.34 3.36 0.15
CA GLN A 61 10.17 3.17 1.33
C GLN A 61 9.32 3.07 2.60
N TRP A 62 8.34 3.95 2.80
CA TRP A 62 7.46 3.92 3.97
C TRP A 62 6.57 2.68 4.00
N VAL A 63 6.06 2.22 2.85
CA VAL A 63 5.33 0.95 2.74
C VAL A 63 6.23 -0.19 3.19
N LYS A 64 7.47 -0.22 2.70
CA LYS A 64 8.45 -1.23 3.10
C LYS A 64 8.70 -1.19 4.62
N GLU A 65 9.02 -0.02 5.17
CA GLU A 65 9.26 0.16 6.60
C GLU A 65 8.05 -0.20 7.48
N ALA A 66 6.84 0.03 6.98
CA ALA A 66 5.62 -0.35 7.68
C ALA A 66 5.47 -1.87 7.77
N ILE A 67 5.77 -2.59 6.69
CA ILE A 67 5.75 -4.05 6.63
C ILE A 67 6.91 -4.65 7.43
N GLU A 68 8.11 -4.04 7.41
CA GLU A 68 9.29 -4.49 8.19
C GLU A 68 9.04 -4.52 9.71
N LYS A 69 8.03 -3.78 10.20
CA LYS A 69 7.64 -3.81 11.62
C LYS A 69 6.87 -5.07 12.00
N LEU A 70 6.36 -5.83 11.04
CA LEU A 70 5.74 -7.12 11.31
C LEU A 70 6.82 -8.13 11.75
N PRO A 71 6.58 -8.90 12.83
CA PRO A 71 7.58 -9.81 13.36
C PRO A 71 7.84 -10.94 12.39
N ASN A 72 9.12 -11.23 12.12
CA ASN A 72 9.59 -12.32 11.23
C ASN A 72 9.44 -12.08 9.72
N VAL A 73 9.27 -10.83 9.27
CA VAL A 73 9.44 -10.52 7.85
C VAL A 73 10.89 -10.74 7.46
N LYS A 74 11.13 -11.45 6.35
CA LYS A 74 12.47 -11.71 5.80
C LYS A 74 12.80 -10.82 4.61
N ASP A 75 11.87 -10.75 3.67
CA ASP A 75 12.04 -10.00 2.43
C ASP A 75 10.72 -9.34 2.03
N ILE A 76 10.81 -8.20 1.35
CA ILE A 76 9.66 -7.41 0.91
C ILE A 76 9.87 -7.02 -0.54
N ASP A 77 9.02 -7.56 -1.40
CA ASP A 77 8.92 -7.23 -2.81
C ASP A 77 7.71 -6.31 -3.04
N ILE A 78 7.96 -5.10 -3.53
CA ILE A 78 6.90 -4.13 -3.87
C ILE A 78 6.83 -4.01 -5.38
N GLU A 79 5.73 -4.51 -5.94
CA GLU A 79 5.44 -4.46 -7.37
C GLU A 79 4.51 -3.28 -7.65
N VAL A 80 5.05 -2.25 -8.33
CA VAL A 80 4.28 -1.10 -8.75
C VAL A 80 3.67 -1.36 -10.13
N VAL A 81 2.35 -1.45 -10.17
CA VAL A 81 1.56 -1.62 -11.40
C VAL A 81 0.86 -0.32 -11.79
N TRP A 82 0.69 -0.12 -13.09
CA TRP A 82 -0.01 1.04 -13.65
C TRP A 82 -1.38 0.69 -14.23
N GLU A 83 -1.71 -0.60 -14.26
CA GLU A 83 -2.97 -1.13 -14.78
C GLU A 83 -3.57 -2.11 -13.76
N PRO A 84 -4.85 -1.92 -13.36
CA PRO A 84 -5.72 -0.80 -13.73
C PRO A 84 -5.15 0.54 -13.22
N ALA A 85 -5.42 1.63 -13.96
CA ALA A 85 -5.03 2.96 -13.50
C ALA A 85 -5.93 3.37 -12.32
N TRP A 86 -5.33 3.92 -11.28
CA TRP A 86 -6.07 4.39 -10.12
C TRP A 86 -7.08 5.49 -10.50
N ASN A 87 -8.26 5.44 -9.88
CA ASN A 87 -9.21 6.54 -9.88
C ASN A 87 -9.89 6.67 -8.52
N ILE A 88 -10.51 7.83 -8.26
CA ILE A 88 -11.17 8.12 -6.97
C ILE A 88 -12.29 7.12 -6.61
N SER A 89 -12.85 6.41 -7.61
CA SER A 89 -13.87 5.39 -7.36
C SER A 89 -13.34 4.16 -6.61
N MET A 90 -12.02 3.93 -6.61
CA MET A 90 -11.35 2.85 -5.89
C MET A 90 -11.11 3.14 -4.40
N ALA A 91 -11.18 4.41 -4.00
CA ALA A 91 -10.96 4.80 -2.60
C ALA A 91 -12.18 4.50 -1.72
N ASP A 92 -12.00 4.50 -0.41
CA ASP A 92 -13.11 4.37 0.56
C ASP A 92 -14.06 5.57 0.52
N ASP A 93 -15.30 5.36 1.00
CA ASP A 93 -16.37 6.37 0.99
C ASP A 93 -15.99 7.67 1.73
N ASN A 94 -15.20 7.59 2.79
CA ASN A 94 -14.71 8.77 3.52
C ASN A 94 -13.70 9.58 2.69
N VAL A 95 -12.78 8.91 1.99
CA VAL A 95 -11.79 9.56 1.11
C VAL A 95 -12.49 10.22 -0.07
N LYS A 96 -13.42 9.51 -0.72
CA LYS A 96 -14.26 10.05 -1.80
C LYS A 96 -14.95 11.35 -1.40
N LYS A 97 -15.61 11.35 -0.24
CA LYS A 97 -16.31 12.53 0.30
C LYS A 97 -15.36 13.68 0.62
N ALA A 98 -14.18 13.39 1.16
CA ALA A 98 -13.21 14.41 1.55
C ALA A 98 -12.54 15.07 0.34
N LEU A 99 -12.26 14.30 -0.71
CA LEU A 99 -11.64 14.79 -1.94
C LEU A 99 -12.63 15.35 -2.97
N GLY A 100 -13.92 15.41 -2.61
CA GLY A 100 -14.95 16.13 -3.39
C GLY A 100 -15.48 15.36 -4.61
N ALA A 101 -15.52 14.02 -4.55
CA ALA A 101 -16.27 13.20 -5.49
C ALA A 101 -17.77 13.10 -5.12
#